data_AF-A0A8I3A9U9-F1
#
_entry.id   AF-A0A8I3A9U9-F1
#
_cell.length_a   1.000
_cell.length_b   1.000
_cell.length_c   1.000
_cell.angle_alpha   90.00
_cell.angle_beta   90.00
_cell.angle_gamma   90.00
#
_symmetry.space_group_name_H-M   'P 1'
#
loop_
_entity.id
_entity.type
_entity.pdbx_description
1 polymer ?
#
loop_
_entity_poly.entity_id
_entity_poly.type
_entity_poly.pdbx_seq_one_letter_code
_entity_poly.pdbx_strand_id
1 'polypeptide(L)'
;MARTKQTAKLSSGGVAPRVRLIVRDPRDVESTPNRAITSTGLPLPHQQDRATLPDVALDLQVQPAGLVRPCLQTLFSLGASEAIQDENNDFCHMCSDGGELWGCNVCVRSVCKKCLKVPRKDYLVIQHEDVKFLCVSCHLMDDNATKSVAPYMGFYRDRKSVLSQPPRIVGRFKQSPKSVIRASVTAVLHLRLNEYIPAKGPINMLFDFLRPFFVHSGGLVTADVPFDLGTEWKKKTYLERATKIVKKILAVRPSHVVFVISTHTDEDRGDLFAGVEGGKPICAEVQEFFEILLGPFADLTPDSALYVLSCGRYIRHSASRKDFIKTVGSFGFSATIAFDAPRFHSTVAWSFLVMLTESVVIRGHSFDDAVPIALANSNELKRHSGVYTLLLSTDRKLVNTTKYLWAHRDYRPWGKDVPIQCPSCCATQEKWHRVRSTDPKVYRFQCKNPDCVSDRLHQVGPYWFEVKKPKRVKMLSQGKSSKAAWTKKHLRPTPVECRRH
;
A
#
# COMPACT_ATOMS: atom_id res chain seq x y z
N MET A 1 36.68 -4.86 36.46
CA MET A 1 36.14 -4.72 35.09
C MET A 1 35.40 -3.39 34.98
N ALA A 2 35.83 -2.49 34.10
CA ALA A 2 35.19 -1.19 33.92
C ALA A 2 33.82 -1.38 33.21
N ARG A 3 32.72 -1.00 33.89
CA ARG A 3 31.39 -0.94 33.25
C ARG A 3 31.39 0.22 32.25
N THR A 4 31.49 -0.08 30.97
CA THR A 4 31.21 0.88 29.91
C THR A 4 29.74 1.30 30.02
N LYS A 5 29.49 2.56 30.40
CA LYS A 5 28.16 3.18 30.35
C LYS A 5 27.72 3.18 28.89
N GLN A 6 26.86 2.24 28.50
CA GLN A 6 26.11 2.37 27.26
C GLN A 6 25.14 3.55 27.42
N THR A 7 25.53 4.73 26.93
CA THR A 7 24.62 5.84 26.73
C THR A 7 23.73 5.52 25.55
N ALA A 8 22.63 4.80 25.81
CA ALA A 8 21.60 4.55 24.81
C ALA A 8 20.93 5.87 24.43
N LYS A 9 21.44 6.56 23.39
CA LYS A 9 20.73 7.64 22.69
C LYS A 9 19.63 7.01 21.81
N LEU A 10 18.58 6.49 22.42
CA LEU A 10 17.49 5.81 21.69
C LEU A 10 16.14 6.11 22.35
N SER A 11 15.68 7.36 22.28
CA SER A 11 14.23 7.59 22.31
C SER A 11 13.77 7.88 20.90
N SER A 12 13.13 6.88 20.27
CA SER A 12 12.42 7.04 19.00
C SER A 12 11.14 7.87 19.13
N GLY A 13 10.97 8.57 20.25
CA GLY A 13 9.82 9.38 20.62
C GLY A 13 10.28 10.49 21.57
N GLY A 14 9.46 11.52 21.69
CA GLY A 14 9.70 12.67 22.56
C GLY A 14 8.77 13.83 22.23
N VAL A 15 8.95 14.91 22.98
CA VAL A 15 8.30 16.20 22.75
C VAL A 15 9.30 17.13 22.10
N ALA A 16 8.87 17.91 21.12
CA ALA A 16 9.69 18.91 20.43
C ALA A 16 8.93 20.24 20.38
N PRO A 17 9.57 21.41 20.51
CA PRO A 17 8.87 22.68 20.31
C PRO A 17 8.22 22.74 18.91
N ARG A 18 6.98 23.23 18.85
CA ARG A 18 6.27 23.44 17.59
C ARG A 18 6.74 24.77 17.01
N VAL A 19 7.12 24.75 15.75
CA VAL A 19 7.38 25.94 14.94
C VAL A 19 6.37 26.05 13.81
N ARG A 20 6.21 27.25 13.26
CA ARG A 20 5.53 27.43 11.98
C ARG A 20 6.57 27.42 10.87
N LEU A 21 6.35 26.60 9.86
CA LEU A 21 7.27 26.49 8.74
C LEU A 21 6.89 27.43 7.58
N ILE A 22 5.63 27.84 7.51
CA ILE A 22 5.16 28.82 6.53
C ILE A 22 5.15 30.19 7.20
N VAL A 23 6.14 31.02 6.87
CA VAL A 23 6.06 32.46 7.14
C VAL A 23 5.03 33.02 6.17
N ARG A 24 3.83 33.35 6.68
CA ARG A 24 2.83 34.07 5.88
C ARG A 24 3.46 35.36 5.37
N ASP A 25 3.17 35.72 4.13
CA ASP A 25 3.55 37.03 3.61
C ASP A 25 3.00 38.08 4.61
N PRO A 26 3.81 39.01 5.13
CA PRO A 26 3.34 40.06 6.03
C PRO A 26 2.14 40.84 5.46
N ARG A 27 1.96 40.82 4.14
CA ARG A 27 0.83 41.43 3.41
C ARG A 27 -0.51 40.71 3.59
N ASP A 28 -0.53 39.47 4.08
CA ASP A 28 -1.76 38.69 4.32
C ASP A 28 -2.42 38.98 5.69
N VAL A 29 -1.96 39.99 6.44
CA VAL A 29 -2.45 40.32 7.79
C VAL A 29 -3.43 41.52 7.81
N GLU A 30 -3.59 42.27 6.72
CA GLU A 30 -4.56 43.37 6.63
C GLU A 30 -5.79 43.01 5.79
N SER A 31 -6.69 42.21 6.37
CA SER A 31 -8.11 42.27 5.97
C SER A 31 -9.01 42.03 7.17
N THR A 32 -9.13 43.07 8.02
CA THR A 32 -10.27 43.22 8.92
C THR A 32 -11.58 43.29 8.13
N PRO A 33 -12.69 42.73 8.63
CA PRO A 33 -13.94 42.64 7.89
C PRO A 33 -14.65 43.99 7.89
N ASN A 34 -14.60 44.70 6.76
CA ASN A 34 -15.46 45.86 6.57
C ASN A 34 -16.85 45.45 6.10
N ARG A 35 -17.78 45.74 7.01
CA ARG A 35 -19.22 45.95 6.88
C ARG A 35 -19.74 46.24 5.46
N ALA A 36 -20.83 45.54 5.16
CA ALA A 36 -21.87 45.74 4.15
C ALA A 36 -21.90 47.08 3.39
N ILE A 37 -21.98 46.96 2.06
CA ILE A 37 -22.76 47.88 1.21
C ILE A 37 -23.67 47.04 0.31
N THR A 38 -24.96 47.19 0.54
CA THR A 38 -26.07 46.81 -0.33
C THR A 38 -25.97 47.52 -1.67
N SER A 39 -26.11 46.78 -2.77
CA SER A 39 -26.50 47.34 -4.06
C SER A 39 -27.45 46.38 -4.77
N THR A 40 -28.60 46.93 -5.09
CA THR A 40 -29.80 46.36 -5.71
C THR A 40 -29.75 46.45 -7.24
N GLY A 41 -30.38 45.47 -7.91
CA GLY A 41 -30.85 45.54 -9.30
C GLY A 41 -30.01 44.70 -10.28
N LEU A 42 -30.53 43.96 -11.25
CA LEU A 42 -31.88 43.70 -11.79
C LEU A 42 -31.78 42.37 -12.60
N PRO A 43 -32.91 41.75 -13.02
CA PRO A 43 -32.94 40.35 -13.45
C PRO A 43 -32.65 40.17 -14.94
N LEU A 44 -32.10 39.01 -15.29
CA LEU A 44 -32.01 38.50 -16.67
C LEU A 44 -32.50 37.05 -16.73
N PRO A 45 -32.95 36.59 -17.92
CA PRO A 45 -34.19 35.83 -18.04
C PRO A 45 -34.01 34.32 -18.01
N HIS A 46 -35.14 33.69 -17.73
CA HIS A 46 -35.49 32.32 -18.06
C HIS A 46 -35.06 31.95 -19.49
N GLN A 47 -34.31 30.85 -19.63
CA GLN A 47 -34.32 30.07 -20.85
C GLN A 47 -34.44 28.59 -20.48
N GLN A 48 -35.62 28.04 -20.80
CA GLN A 48 -35.88 26.61 -20.91
C GLN A 48 -35.12 26.06 -22.12
N ASP A 49 -34.54 24.87 -21.97
CA ASP A 49 -34.77 23.72 -22.84
C ASP A 49 -33.63 22.71 -22.64
N ARG A 50 -33.94 21.64 -21.89
CA ARG A 50 -33.08 20.46 -21.85
C ARG A 50 -33.87 19.32 -22.50
N ALA A 51 -33.53 19.09 -23.76
CA ALA A 51 -34.02 17.99 -24.57
C ALA A 51 -33.72 16.66 -23.87
N THR A 52 -34.76 15.84 -23.76
CA THR A 52 -34.74 14.43 -23.41
C THR A 52 -33.99 13.67 -24.51
N LEU A 53 -32.92 12.96 -24.14
CA LEU A 53 -32.26 12.00 -25.02
C LEU A 53 -33.15 10.76 -25.18
N PRO A 54 -33.25 10.16 -26.38
CA PRO A 54 -34.00 8.92 -26.57
C PRO A 54 -33.24 7.73 -25.98
N ASP A 55 -33.98 6.88 -25.26
CA ASP A 55 -33.58 5.52 -24.91
C ASP A 55 -33.37 4.71 -26.19
N VAL A 56 -32.11 4.46 -26.54
CA VAL A 56 -31.75 3.45 -27.53
C VAL A 56 -31.60 2.13 -26.79
N ALA A 57 -32.69 1.37 -26.73
CA ALA A 57 -32.66 -0.04 -26.36
C ALA A 57 -31.89 -0.80 -27.45
N LEU A 58 -30.64 -1.16 -27.16
CA LEU A 58 -29.89 -2.13 -27.98
C LEU A 58 -30.44 -3.51 -27.68
N ASP A 59 -31.27 -3.99 -28.60
CA ASP A 59 -31.80 -5.35 -28.64
C ASP A 59 -30.64 -6.31 -28.99
N LEU A 60 -29.95 -6.81 -27.97
CA LEU A 60 -28.92 -7.84 -28.10
C LEU A 60 -29.61 -9.19 -28.32
N GLN A 61 -29.85 -9.53 -29.58
CA GLN A 61 -30.20 -10.89 -29.98
C GLN A 61 -29.07 -11.85 -29.56
N VAL A 62 -29.36 -12.66 -28.54
CA VAL A 62 -28.50 -13.75 -28.09
C VAL A 62 -28.60 -14.88 -29.13
N GLN A 63 -27.61 -14.96 -30.03
CA GLN A 63 -27.37 -16.19 -30.77
C GLN A 63 -26.70 -17.24 -29.86
N PRO A 64 -26.98 -18.54 -30.04
CA PRO A 64 -26.35 -19.60 -29.25
C PRO A 64 -24.90 -19.77 -29.70
N ALA A 65 -24.00 -18.99 -29.10
CA ALA A 65 -22.57 -19.12 -29.33
C ALA A 65 -22.06 -20.40 -28.67
N GLY A 66 -21.50 -21.31 -29.47
CA GLY A 66 -20.49 -22.23 -28.94
C GLY A 66 -19.44 -21.40 -28.19
N LEU A 67 -19.14 -21.77 -26.95
CA LEU A 67 -18.30 -21.00 -26.02
C LEU A 67 -16.89 -20.75 -26.61
N VAL A 68 -16.72 -19.64 -27.30
CA VAL A 68 -15.43 -19.19 -27.82
C VAL A 68 -14.59 -18.68 -26.65
N ARG A 69 -13.39 -19.24 -26.49
CA ARG A 69 -12.43 -18.90 -25.44
C ARG A 69 -11.91 -17.46 -25.65
N PRO A 70 -12.07 -16.52 -24.69
CA PRO A 70 -11.78 -15.10 -24.90
C PRO A 70 -10.33 -14.76 -25.26
N CYS A 71 -9.34 -15.35 -24.60
CA CYS A 71 -7.93 -15.07 -24.92
C CYS A 71 -7.55 -15.69 -26.26
N LEU A 72 -8.04 -16.89 -26.60
CA LEU A 72 -7.86 -17.43 -27.95
C LEU A 72 -8.53 -16.57 -29.01
N GLN A 73 -9.74 -16.07 -28.76
CA GLN A 73 -10.38 -15.14 -29.69
C GLN A 73 -9.54 -13.89 -29.90
N THR A 74 -9.01 -13.31 -28.82
CA THR A 74 -8.10 -12.16 -28.88
C THR A 74 -6.85 -12.49 -29.69
N LEU A 75 -6.24 -13.66 -29.45
CA LEU A 75 -5.08 -14.14 -30.21
C LEU A 75 -5.32 -14.16 -31.73
N PHE A 76 -6.55 -14.46 -32.14
CA PHE A 76 -6.93 -14.57 -33.55
C PHE A 76 -7.48 -13.29 -34.18
N SER A 77 -7.79 -12.29 -33.36
CA SER A 77 -8.17 -10.96 -33.82
C SER A 77 -6.95 -10.06 -34.05
N LEU A 78 -5.79 -10.39 -33.48
CA LEU A 78 -4.57 -9.62 -33.65
C LEU A 78 -3.97 -9.85 -35.05
N GLY A 79 -3.77 -8.77 -35.80
CA GLY A 79 -3.00 -8.80 -37.04
C GLY A 79 -1.53 -9.17 -36.80
N ALA A 80 -0.80 -9.57 -37.85
CA ALA A 80 0.61 -9.95 -37.75
C ALA A 80 1.49 -8.84 -37.11
N SER A 81 1.09 -7.57 -37.26
CA SER A 81 1.81 -6.38 -36.76
C SER A 81 1.34 -5.85 -35.39
N GLU A 82 0.31 -6.42 -34.75
CA GLU A 82 -0.28 -5.89 -33.51
C GLU A 82 0.05 -6.71 -32.25
N ALA A 83 0.97 -7.67 -32.36
CA ALA A 83 1.34 -8.49 -31.21
C ALA A 83 2.07 -7.65 -30.14
N ILE A 84 1.72 -7.85 -28.86
CA ILE A 84 2.29 -7.17 -27.67
C ILE A 84 3.76 -7.62 -27.41
N GLN A 85 4.51 -8.01 -28.45
CA GLN A 85 5.82 -8.65 -28.30
C GLN A 85 6.86 -7.73 -27.67
N ASP A 86 6.82 -6.44 -28.00
CA ASP A 86 7.75 -5.45 -27.46
C ASP A 86 7.48 -5.07 -26.00
N GLU A 87 6.33 -5.45 -25.45
CA GLU A 87 5.98 -5.23 -24.03
C GLU A 87 6.06 -6.53 -23.20
N ASN A 88 6.55 -7.63 -23.78
CA ASN A 88 6.71 -8.86 -23.03
C ASN A 88 7.75 -8.68 -21.91
N ASN A 89 7.46 -9.25 -20.75
CA ASN A 89 8.33 -9.12 -19.59
C ASN A 89 9.60 -9.97 -19.73
N ASP A 90 10.72 -9.46 -19.21
CA ASP A 90 12.03 -10.11 -19.14
C ASP A 90 12.11 -11.28 -18.14
N PHE A 91 10.98 -11.63 -17.52
CA PHE A 91 10.89 -12.66 -16.50
C PHE A 91 9.86 -13.70 -16.86
N CYS A 92 10.22 -14.96 -16.64
CA CYS A 92 9.28 -16.07 -16.71
C CYS A 92 8.23 -15.91 -15.61
N HIS A 93 6.97 -15.80 -16.00
CA HIS A 93 5.85 -15.67 -15.09
C HIS A 93 5.71 -16.84 -14.11
N MET A 94 6.16 -18.05 -14.48
CA MET A 94 6.11 -19.21 -13.59
C MET A 94 7.18 -19.17 -12.49
N CYS A 95 8.47 -19.08 -12.85
CA CYS A 95 9.58 -19.18 -11.90
C CYS A 95 10.20 -17.84 -11.49
N SER A 96 9.77 -16.72 -12.06
CA SER A 96 10.32 -15.37 -11.86
C SER A 96 11.80 -15.21 -12.24
N ASP A 97 12.36 -16.15 -13.00
CA ASP A 97 13.73 -16.06 -13.53
C ASP A 97 13.70 -15.58 -15.00
N GLY A 98 14.78 -14.95 -15.46
CA GLY A 98 14.95 -14.57 -16.86
C GLY A 98 15.49 -15.69 -17.76
N GLY A 99 16.09 -15.32 -18.89
CA GLY A 99 16.76 -16.22 -19.83
C GLY A 99 16.03 -16.30 -21.17
N GLU A 100 16.01 -17.47 -21.79
CA GLU A 100 15.27 -17.68 -23.04
C GLU A 100 13.77 -17.84 -22.76
N LEU A 101 12.99 -16.88 -23.26
CA LEU A 101 11.56 -16.75 -22.97
C LEU A 101 10.69 -16.92 -24.22
N TRP A 102 9.49 -17.47 -24.01
CA TRP A 102 8.38 -17.39 -24.94
C TRP A 102 7.47 -16.23 -24.50
N GLY A 103 7.40 -15.18 -25.29
CA GLY A 103 6.52 -14.02 -25.07
C GLY A 103 5.08 -14.33 -25.51
N CYS A 104 4.11 -14.13 -24.64
CA CYS A 104 2.70 -14.35 -24.95
C CYS A 104 2.21 -13.27 -25.92
N ASN A 105 1.49 -13.67 -26.97
CA ASN A 105 0.94 -12.72 -27.94
C ASN A 105 -0.36 -12.05 -27.46
N VAL A 106 -0.98 -12.51 -26.37
CA VAL A 106 -2.24 -11.95 -25.83
C VAL A 106 -2.02 -11.03 -24.63
N CYS A 107 -0.88 -11.15 -23.95
CA CYS A 107 -0.60 -10.37 -22.75
C CYS A 107 0.90 -10.22 -22.56
N VAL A 108 1.32 -9.30 -21.70
CA VAL A 108 2.74 -9.03 -21.40
C VAL A 108 3.53 -10.20 -20.76
N ARG A 109 2.90 -11.33 -20.41
CA ARG A 109 3.60 -12.43 -19.70
C ARG A 109 4.53 -13.22 -20.62
N SER A 110 5.59 -13.75 -20.04
CA SER A 110 6.54 -14.63 -20.72
C SER A 110 6.74 -15.94 -19.95
N VAL A 111 7.14 -17.02 -20.62
CA VAL A 111 7.45 -18.32 -19.98
C VAL A 111 8.80 -18.83 -20.47
N CYS A 112 9.73 -19.16 -19.57
CA CYS A 112 11.05 -19.63 -19.99
C CYS A 112 11.02 -21.05 -20.55
N LYS A 113 11.97 -21.36 -21.45
CA LYS A 113 12.20 -22.71 -22.00
C LYS A 113 12.57 -23.76 -20.94
N LYS A 114 12.91 -23.33 -19.71
CA LYS A 114 13.09 -24.26 -18.56
C LYS A 114 11.76 -24.72 -18.00
N CYS A 115 10.77 -23.81 -17.89
CA CYS A 115 9.45 -24.12 -17.34
C CYS A 115 8.50 -24.76 -18.36
N LEU A 116 8.65 -24.46 -19.65
CA LEU A 116 7.85 -25.03 -20.72
C LEU A 116 8.75 -25.80 -21.71
N LYS A 117 8.65 -27.13 -21.69
CA LYS A 117 9.42 -28.02 -22.55
C LYS A 117 8.64 -28.36 -23.81
N VAL A 118 9.11 -27.82 -24.93
CA VAL A 118 8.65 -28.18 -26.27
C VAL A 118 9.61 -29.25 -26.83
N PRO A 119 9.13 -30.27 -27.58
CA PRO A 119 10.00 -31.23 -28.26
C PRO A 119 10.89 -30.52 -29.30
N ARG A 120 12.17 -30.93 -29.39
CA ARG A 120 13.16 -30.29 -30.29
C ARG A 120 12.75 -30.30 -31.75
N LYS A 121 12.09 -31.38 -32.20
CA LYS A 121 11.59 -31.53 -33.57
C LYS A 121 10.63 -30.40 -34.00
N ASP A 122 9.97 -29.76 -33.04
CA ASP A 122 8.96 -28.74 -33.32
C ASP A 122 9.54 -27.31 -33.24
N TYR A 123 10.84 -27.14 -32.93
CA TYR A 123 11.44 -25.81 -32.70
C TYR A 123 11.43 -24.94 -33.95
N LEU A 124 11.70 -25.53 -35.12
CA LEU A 124 11.66 -24.80 -36.38
C LEU A 124 10.25 -24.31 -36.71
N VAL A 125 9.22 -25.11 -36.40
CA VAL A 125 7.82 -24.76 -36.66
C VAL A 125 7.38 -23.60 -35.76
N ILE A 126 7.65 -23.69 -34.46
CA ILE A 126 7.19 -22.66 -33.50
C ILE A 126 7.96 -21.34 -33.57
N GLN A 127 9.12 -21.31 -34.23
CA GLN A 127 9.91 -20.09 -34.45
C GLN A 127 9.43 -19.28 -35.66
N HIS A 128 8.49 -19.80 -36.43
CA HIS A 128 7.94 -19.09 -37.59
C HIS A 128 7.09 -17.88 -37.14
N GLU A 129 7.18 -16.75 -37.85
CA GLU A 129 6.61 -15.46 -37.43
C GLU A 129 5.07 -15.42 -37.31
N ASP A 130 4.41 -16.28 -38.09
CA ASP A 130 2.95 -16.47 -38.07
C ASP A 130 2.47 -17.33 -36.90
N VAL A 131 3.37 -18.01 -36.17
CA VAL A 131 3.02 -18.80 -35.00
C VAL A 131 2.93 -17.91 -33.79
N LYS A 132 1.79 -17.98 -33.11
CA LYS A 132 1.51 -17.19 -31.92
C LYS A 132 1.53 -18.09 -30.68
N PHE A 133 2.19 -17.61 -29.63
CA PHE A 133 2.26 -18.23 -28.33
C PHE A 133 1.19 -17.69 -27.38
N LEU A 134 0.42 -18.59 -26.76
CA LEU A 134 -0.49 -18.31 -25.67
C LEU A 134 0.12 -18.83 -24.37
N CYS A 135 0.35 -17.98 -23.37
CA CYS A 135 0.92 -18.45 -22.11
C CYS A 135 -0.05 -19.34 -21.31
N VAL A 136 0.52 -20.16 -20.41
CA VAL A 136 -0.22 -21.04 -19.50
C VAL A 136 -1.29 -20.28 -18.71
N SER A 137 -1.00 -19.06 -18.26
CA SER A 137 -1.95 -18.27 -17.47
C SER A 137 -3.16 -17.80 -18.27
N CYS A 138 -2.98 -17.38 -19.53
CA CYS A 138 -4.11 -17.04 -20.40
C CYS A 138 -4.99 -18.26 -20.67
N HIS A 139 -4.37 -19.41 -20.96
CA HIS A 139 -5.10 -20.67 -21.11
C HIS A 139 -5.90 -21.03 -19.86
N LEU A 140 -5.30 -20.96 -18.66
CA LEU A 140 -6.00 -21.22 -17.41
C LEU A 140 -7.13 -20.22 -17.14
N MET A 141 -6.98 -18.96 -17.52
CA MET A 141 -8.05 -17.96 -17.41
C MET A 141 -9.21 -18.27 -18.36
N ASP A 142 -8.93 -18.70 -19.59
CA ASP A 142 -9.94 -19.13 -20.55
C ASP A 142 -10.68 -20.39 -20.10
N ASP A 143 -9.95 -21.40 -19.61
CA ASP A 143 -10.54 -22.62 -19.06
C ASP A 143 -11.50 -22.30 -17.91
N ASN A 144 -11.10 -21.40 -17.00
CA ASN A 144 -11.94 -20.95 -15.89
C ASN A 144 -13.17 -20.17 -16.37
N ALA A 145 -13.02 -19.28 -17.36
CA ALA A 145 -14.12 -18.48 -17.89
C ALA A 145 -15.16 -19.34 -18.62
N THR A 146 -14.68 -20.30 -19.41
CA THR A 146 -15.53 -21.20 -20.20
C THR A 146 -16.00 -22.43 -19.42
N LYS A 147 -15.50 -22.63 -18.20
CA LYS A 147 -15.72 -23.85 -17.39
C LYS A 147 -15.39 -25.13 -18.14
N SER A 148 -14.42 -25.08 -19.05
CA SER A 148 -14.00 -26.19 -19.91
C SER A 148 -12.51 -26.44 -19.72
N VAL A 149 -12.14 -27.70 -19.47
CA VAL A 149 -10.74 -28.11 -19.34
C VAL A 149 -10.28 -28.67 -20.68
N ALA A 150 -9.25 -28.06 -21.27
CA ALA A 150 -8.63 -28.58 -22.48
C ALA A 150 -7.11 -28.71 -22.31
N PRO A 151 -6.45 -29.61 -23.06
CA PRO A 151 -5.00 -29.66 -23.12
C PRO A 151 -4.41 -28.31 -23.52
N TYR A 152 -3.39 -27.87 -22.79
CA TYR A 152 -2.64 -26.67 -23.14
C TYR A 152 -1.72 -26.95 -24.32
N MET A 153 -1.98 -26.32 -25.47
CA MET A 153 -1.16 -26.50 -26.68
C MET A 153 -0.09 -25.42 -26.86
N GLY A 154 -0.28 -24.23 -26.28
CA GLY A 154 0.71 -23.15 -26.23
C GLY A 154 0.97 -22.41 -27.55
N PHE A 155 1.06 -23.09 -28.69
CA PHE A 155 1.46 -22.51 -29.97
C PHE A 155 0.41 -22.73 -31.06
N TYR A 156 0.01 -21.66 -31.73
CA TYR A 156 -1.12 -21.66 -32.67
C TYR A 156 -0.78 -20.93 -33.98
N ARG A 157 -1.33 -21.44 -35.09
CA ARG A 157 -1.37 -20.80 -36.42
C ARG A 157 -2.77 -21.00 -36.97
N ASP A 158 -3.40 -19.94 -37.49
CA ASP A 158 -4.75 -20.00 -38.09
C ASP A 158 -5.78 -20.75 -37.24
N ARG A 159 -5.80 -20.46 -35.94
CA ARG A 159 -6.68 -21.09 -34.94
C ARG A 159 -6.44 -22.57 -34.65
N LYS A 160 -5.40 -23.16 -35.23
CA LYS A 160 -5.02 -24.56 -35.01
C LYS A 160 -3.73 -24.65 -34.22
N SER A 161 -3.63 -25.66 -33.37
CA SER A 161 -2.35 -25.99 -32.72
C SER A 161 -1.33 -26.40 -33.78
N VAL A 162 -0.13 -25.84 -33.73
CA VAL A 162 0.99 -26.29 -34.58
C VAL A 162 1.70 -27.51 -34.00
N LEU A 163 1.53 -27.76 -32.70
CA LEU A 163 2.10 -28.94 -32.03
C LEU A 163 1.15 -30.13 -32.16
N SER A 164 1.69 -31.29 -32.52
CA SER A 164 0.95 -32.55 -32.56
C SER A 164 0.66 -33.11 -31.15
N GLN A 165 1.42 -32.68 -30.15
CA GLN A 165 1.28 -33.09 -28.75
C GLN A 165 1.43 -31.86 -27.83
N PRO A 166 0.73 -31.82 -26.68
CA PRO A 166 0.88 -30.75 -25.72
C PRO A 166 2.34 -30.60 -25.24
N PRO A 167 2.89 -29.37 -25.14
CA PRO A 167 4.18 -29.15 -24.52
C PRO A 167 4.11 -29.49 -23.03
N ARG A 168 5.22 -29.95 -22.46
CA ARG A 168 5.28 -30.35 -21.05
C ARG A 168 5.59 -29.15 -20.17
N ILE A 169 4.66 -28.80 -19.29
CA ILE A 169 4.87 -27.81 -18.24
C ILE A 169 5.60 -28.49 -17.07
N VAL A 170 6.86 -28.10 -16.84
CA VAL A 170 7.66 -28.60 -15.70
C VAL A 170 7.87 -27.52 -14.64
N GLY A 171 7.63 -26.26 -15.00
CA GLY A 171 7.68 -25.14 -14.08
C GLY A 171 6.59 -25.19 -13.02
N ARG A 172 6.82 -24.55 -11.89
CA ARG A 172 5.82 -24.30 -10.85
C ARG A 172 5.57 -22.80 -10.75
N PHE A 173 4.31 -22.42 -10.58
CA PHE A 173 3.94 -21.04 -10.33
C PHE A 173 4.45 -20.61 -8.94
N LYS A 174 5.42 -19.68 -8.90
CA LYS A 174 5.84 -19.00 -7.66
C LYS A 174 4.85 -17.91 -7.23
N GLN A 175 3.94 -17.52 -8.13
CA GLN A 175 2.96 -16.45 -7.93
C GLN A 175 1.60 -16.83 -8.54
N SER A 176 0.55 -16.06 -8.26
CA SER A 176 -0.78 -16.31 -8.82
C SER A 176 -0.76 -16.31 -10.37
N PRO A 177 -1.47 -17.22 -11.06
CA PRO A 177 -1.60 -17.17 -12.52
C PRO A 177 -2.14 -15.83 -13.04
N LYS A 178 -2.87 -15.08 -12.20
CA LYS A 178 -3.41 -13.76 -12.55
C LYS A 178 -2.38 -12.63 -12.43
N SER A 179 -1.28 -12.83 -11.70
CA SER A 179 -0.24 -11.81 -11.54
C SER A 179 0.57 -11.61 -12.84
N VAL A 180 1.35 -10.53 -12.89
CA VAL A 180 2.24 -10.19 -14.01
C VAL A 180 3.53 -9.65 -13.40
N ILE A 181 4.72 -10.01 -13.91
CA ILE A 181 5.99 -9.43 -13.41
C ILE A 181 6.33 -8.21 -14.26
N ARG A 182 5.99 -7.00 -13.79
CA ARG A 182 6.30 -5.74 -14.46
C ARG A 182 7.63 -5.21 -13.97
N ALA A 183 8.48 -4.82 -14.93
CA ALA A 183 9.74 -4.11 -14.68
C ALA A 183 9.69 -2.67 -15.23
N SER A 184 8.50 -2.05 -15.20
CA SER A 184 8.25 -0.67 -15.66
C SER A 184 9.04 0.34 -14.84
N VAL A 185 9.50 1.42 -15.47
CA VAL A 185 10.35 2.43 -14.82
C VAL A 185 9.73 2.87 -13.49
N THR A 186 10.45 2.66 -12.40
CA THR A 186 9.99 2.88 -11.03
C THR A 186 10.95 3.83 -10.34
N ALA A 187 10.42 4.91 -9.76
CA ALA A 187 11.15 5.79 -8.87
C ALA A 187 10.79 5.50 -7.41
N VAL A 188 11.78 5.33 -6.53
CA VAL A 188 11.57 5.28 -5.08
C VAL A 188 12.33 6.42 -4.40
N LEU A 189 11.57 7.32 -3.77
CA LEU A 189 12.08 8.51 -3.12
C LEU A 189 11.97 8.35 -1.61
N HIS A 190 13.11 8.37 -0.92
CA HIS A 190 13.18 8.30 0.54
C HIS A 190 13.46 9.68 1.11
N LEU A 191 12.44 10.34 1.65
CA LEU A 191 12.54 11.60 2.36
C LEU A 191 12.76 11.30 3.84
N ARG A 192 13.95 11.58 4.36
CA ARG A 192 14.29 11.24 5.75
C ARG A 192 14.74 12.44 6.56
N LEU A 193 14.29 12.52 7.80
CA LEU A 193 14.73 13.53 8.74
C LEU A 193 16.25 13.41 8.96
N ASN A 194 16.99 14.45 8.59
CA ASN A 194 18.44 14.48 8.68
C ASN A 194 18.89 14.33 10.15
N GLU A 195 20.08 13.76 10.36
CA GLU A 195 20.72 13.50 11.67
C GLU A 195 20.01 12.48 12.59
N TYR A 196 18.68 12.39 12.56
CA TYR A 196 17.90 11.49 13.43
C TYR A 196 17.63 10.14 12.79
N ILE A 197 17.53 10.10 11.46
CA ILE A 197 17.27 8.86 10.73
C ILE A 197 18.47 8.51 9.86
N PRO A 198 19.11 7.36 10.11
CA PRO A 198 20.28 6.95 9.32
C PRO A 198 19.89 6.74 7.86
N ALA A 199 20.82 7.07 6.97
CA ALA A 199 20.68 6.83 5.52
C ALA A 199 20.60 5.33 5.17
N LYS A 200 21.07 4.48 6.08
CA LYS A 200 20.96 3.02 5.99
C LYS A 200 19.78 2.58 6.85
N GLY A 201 18.86 1.81 6.28
CA GLY A 201 17.69 1.35 7.01
C GLY A 201 16.82 0.38 6.22
N PRO A 202 15.54 0.19 6.63
CA PRO A 202 14.62 -0.74 5.99
C PRO A 202 14.36 -0.41 4.51
N ILE A 203 14.62 0.82 4.09
CA ILE A 203 14.42 1.27 2.71
C ILE A 203 15.55 0.82 1.79
N ASN A 204 16.79 0.71 2.28
CA ASN A 204 17.87 0.10 1.49
C ASN A 204 17.57 -1.37 1.21
N MET A 205 17.01 -2.10 2.19
CA MET A 205 16.57 -3.48 1.97
C MET A 205 15.50 -3.57 0.89
N LEU A 206 14.56 -2.63 0.86
CA LEU A 206 13.58 -2.53 -0.23
C LEU A 206 14.26 -2.32 -1.58
N PHE A 207 15.24 -1.41 -1.66
CA PHE A 207 15.96 -1.14 -2.91
C PHE A 207 16.76 -2.34 -3.39
N ASP A 208 17.52 -2.97 -2.49
CA ASP A 208 18.33 -4.15 -2.82
C ASP A 208 17.45 -5.33 -3.22
N PHE A 209 16.26 -5.46 -2.62
CA PHE A 209 15.28 -6.47 -3.00
C PHE A 209 14.68 -6.22 -4.40
N LEU A 210 14.39 -4.96 -4.75
CA LEU A 210 13.80 -4.62 -6.04
C LEU A 210 14.81 -4.65 -7.19
N ARG A 211 16.08 -4.32 -6.93
CA ARG A 211 17.14 -4.18 -7.96
C ARG A 211 17.20 -5.34 -8.97
N PRO A 212 17.12 -6.64 -8.58
CA PRO A 212 17.16 -7.75 -9.52
C PRO A 212 16.07 -7.74 -10.60
N PHE A 213 14.94 -7.07 -10.36
CA PHE A 213 13.85 -6.97 -11.34
C PHE A 213 14.11 -5.94 -12.44
N PHE A 214 15.14 -5.11 -12.33
CA PHE A 214 15.40 -3.98 -13.24
C PHE A 214 16.76 -4.04 -13.93
N VAL A 215 17.44 -5.20 -13.89
CA VAL A 215 18.81 -5.37 -14.40
C VAL A 215 18.92 -5.03 -15.89
N HIS A 216 17.95 -5.43 -16.70
CA HIS A 216 18.01 -5.26 -18.16
C HIS A 216 17.35 -3.95 -18.62
N SER A 217 16.34 -3.46 -17.90
CA SER A 217 15.58 -2.27 -18.29
C SER A 217 16.17 -0.95 -17.77
N GLY A 218 17.14 -0.99 -16.84
CA GLY A 218 17.65 0.21 -16.19
C GLY A 218 16.58 1.02 -15.44
N GLY A 219 15.42 0.41 -15.18
CA GLY A 219 14.19 1.12 -14.85
C GLY A 219 14.03 1.54 -13.39
N LEU A 220 14.92 1.15 -12.46
CA LEU A 220 14.79 1.51 -11.05
C LEU A 220 15.62 2.75 -10.72
N VAL A 221 14.96 3.87 -10.46
CA VAL A 221 15.57 5.10 -9.97
C VAL A 221 15.33 5.22 -8.47
N THR A 222 16.38 5.50 -7.71
CA THR A 222 16.27 5.74 -6.27
C THR A 222 16.84 7.09 -5.90
N ALA A 223 16.22 7.75 -4.92
CA ALA A 223 16.71 9.01 -4.38
C ALA A 223 16.57 9.03 -2.86
N ASP A 224 17.69 9.14 -2.15
CA ASP A 224 17.72 9.47 -0.72
C ASP A 224 17.77 10.99 -0.56
N VAL A 225 16.74 11.55 0.05
CA VAL A 225 16.52 13.00 0.18
C VAL A 225 16.48 13.35 1.67
N PRO A 226 17.65 13.59 2.29
CA PRO A 226 17.68 14.08 3.66
C PRO A 226 17.08 15.49 3.71
N PHE A 227 16.17 15.71 4.66
CA PHE A 227 15.53 17.00 4.92
C PHE A 227 15.82 17.49 6.34
N ASP A 228 15.94 18.80 6.47
CA ASP A 228 15.93 19.51 7.75
C ASP A 228 15.27 20.86 7.48
N LEU A 229 14.08 21.05 8.04
CA LEU A 229 13.29 22.27 7.89
C LEU A 229 13.43 23.17 9.13
N GLY A 230 14.51 22.96 9.92
CA GLY A 230 14.72 23.56 11.23
C GLY A 230 14.87 25.08 11.23
N THR A 231 15.33 25.63 10.11
CA THR A 231 15.55 27.07 9.90
C THR A 231 15.27 27.41 8.44
N GLU A 232 15.03 28.69 8.12
CA GLU A 232 14.78 29.11 6.74
C GLU A 232 15.95 28.78 5.79
N TRP A 233 17.20 28.89 6.26
CA TRP A 233 18.36 28.51 5.45
C TRP A 233 18.37 27.00 5.12
N LYS A 234 18.12 26.14 6.11
CA LYS A 234 18.07 24.68 5.89
C LYS A 234 16.89 24.28 5.00
N LYS A 235 15.73 24.92 5.19
CA LYS A 235 14.54 24.77 4.34
C LYS A 235 14.83 25.18 2.89
N LYS A 236 15.44 26.34 2.65
CA LYS A 236 15.85 26.77 1.29
C LYS A 236 16.79 25.74 0.65
N THR A 237 17.79 25.28 1.41
CA THR A 237 18.74 24.25 0.95
C THR A 237 18.04 22.95 0.58
N TYR A 238 17.05 22.52 1.37
CA TYR A 238 16.22 21.37 1.07
C TYR A 238 15.43 21.56 -0.24
N LEU A 239 14.74 22.70 -0.40
CA LEU A 239 13.93 22.99 -1.58
C LEU A 239 14.78 22.96 -2.86
N GLU A 240 15.94 23.62 -2.87
CA GLU A 240 16.85 23.62 -4.02
C GLU A 240 17.32 22.20 -4.39
N ARG A 241 17.64 21.37 -3.39
CA ARG A 241 18.03 19.98 -3.60
C ARG A 241 16.87 19.15 -4.14
N ALA A 242 15.69 19.26 -3.52
CA ALA A 242 14.49 18.54 -3.91
C ALA A 242 14.10 18.85 -5.37
N THR A 243 14.09 20.13 -5.77
CA THR A 243 13.81 20.55 -7.14
C THR A 243 14.80 19.95 -8.15
N LYS A 244 16.10 19.89 -7.82
CA LYS A 244 17.10 19.24 -8.69
C LYS A 244 16.83 17.74 -8.87
N ILE A 245 16.41 17.06 -7.80
CA ILE A 245 16.08 15.63 -7.84
C ILE A 245 14.81 15.39 -8.67
N VAL A 246 13.78 16.20 -8.47
CA VAL A 246 12.52 16.12 -9.23
C VAL A 246 12.78 16.23 -10.73
N LYS A 247 13.60 17.19 -11.17
CA LYS A 247 13.99 17.33 -12.58
C LYS A 247 14.63 16.06 -13.14
N LYS A 248 15.51 15.40 -12.38
CA LYS A 248 16.15 14.13 -12.79
C LYS A 248 15.14 12.98 -12.87
N ILE A 249 14.20 12.91 -11.93
CA ILE A 249 13.18 11.86 -11.91
C ILE A 249 12.18 12.05 -13.06
N LEU A 250 11.72 13.28 -13.30
CA LEU A 250 10.82 13.57 -14.41
C LEU A 250 11.45 13.26 -15.77
N ALA A 251 12.78 13.42 -15.91
CA ALA A 251 13.49 13.08 -17.14
C ALA A 251 13.41 11.59 -17.51
N VAL A 252 13.31 10.68 -16.52
CA VAL A 252 13.17 9.23 -16.77
C VAL A 252 11.72 8.78 -16.94
N ARG A 253 10.74 9.66 -16.70
CA ARG A 253 9.30 9.39 -16.84
C ARG A 253 8.85 8.09 -16.16
N PRO A 254 8.97 7.98 -14.82
CA PRO A 254 8.64 6.75 -14.12
C PRO A 254 7.14 6.42 -14.26
N SER A 255 6.83 5.16 -14.54
CA SER A 255 5.47 4.62 -14.52
C SER A 255 4.95 4.43 -13.08
N HIS A 256 5.86 4.22 -12.14
CA HIS A 256 5.54 4.06 -10.73
C HIS A 256 6.41 4.96 -9.87
N VAL A 257 5.80 5.66 -8.92
CA VAL A 257 6.52 6.46 -7.94
C VAL A 257 6.11 6.00 -6.54
N VAL A 258 7.10 5.70 -5.69
CA VAL A 258 6.89 5.34 -4.29
C VAL A 258 7.64 6.34 -3.42
N PHE A 259 6.89 7.14 -2.68
CA PHE A 259 7.40 8.04 -1.65
C PHE A 259 7.50 7.29 -0.34
N VAL A 260 8.62 7.45 0.35
CA VAL A 260 8.79 7.00 1.73
C VAL A 260 9.22 8.18 2.56
N ILE A 261 8.42 8.57 3.54
CA ILE A 261 8.79 9.59 4.52
C ILE A 261 9.20 8.89 5.81
N SER A 262 10.40 9.16 6.29
CA SER A 262 10.85 8.71 7.61
C SER A 262 11.05 9.92 8.50
N THR A 263 10.31 9.97 9.61
CA THR A 263 10.42 11.01 10.63
C THR A 263 9.93 10.49 11.99
N HIS A 264 9.94 11.35 13.00
CA HIS A 264 9.30 11.11 14.28
C HIS A 264 8.05 11.97 14.44
N THR A 265 7.31 11.72 15.52
CA THR A 265 6.12 12.50 15.86
C THR A 265 6.17 12.89 17.32
N ASP A 266 5.77 14.13 17.59
CA ASP A 266 5.55 14.68 18.94
C ASP A 266 4.52 13.85 19.69
N GLU A 267 4.89 13.32 20.86
CA GLU A 267 4.07 12.38 21.64
C GLU A 267 2.77 12.98 22.17
N ASP A 268 2.70 14.31 22.31
CA ASP A 268 1.53 14.98 22.88
C ASP A 268 0.56 15.39 21.79
N ARG A 269 1.03 16.18 20.82
CA ARG A 269 0.20 16.85 19.81
C ARG A 269 0.04 16.06 18.52
N GLY A 270 0.92 15.10 18.25
CA GLY A 270 0.88 14.37 16.98
C GLY A 270 1.46 15.16 15.79
N ASP A 271 2.26 16.18 16.06
CA ASP A 271 2.99 16.96 15.06
C ASP A 271 4.21 16.20 14.55
N LEU A 272 4.64 16.45 13.32
CA LEU A 272 5.76 15.73 12.71
C LEU A 272 7.07 16.47 12.96
N PHE A 273 8.13 15.72 13.26
CA PHE A 273 9.45 16.32 13.42
C PHE A 273 9.92 16.83 12.06
N ALA A 274 10.23 18.12 12.02
CA ALA A 274 10.50 18.84 10.78
C ALA A 274 12.00 19.09 10.56
N GLY A 275 12.79 19.12 11.64
CA GLY A 275 14.20 19.47 11.55
C GLY A 275 14.85 19.62 12.91
N VAL A 276 16.00 20.30 12.90
CA VAL A 276 16.82 20.55 14.09
C VAL A 276 17.18 22.04 14.17
N GLU A 277 16.92 22.64 15.32
CA GLU A 277 17.30 24.02 15.64
C GLU A 277 18.02 24.04 17.00
N GLY A 278 19.20 24.67 17.05
CA GLY A 278 20.03 24.70 18.26
C GLY A 278 20.41 23.30 18.80
N GLY A 279 20.54 22.30 17.91
CA GLY A 279 20.83 20.91 18.28
C GLY A 279 19.66 20.15 18.92
N LYS A 280 18.45 20.73 18.91
CA LYS A 280 17.23 20.11 19.42
C LYS A 280 16.24 19.86 18.29
N PRO A 281 15.46 18.77 18.35
CA PRO A 281 14.43 18.52 17.35
C PRO A 281 13.34 19.58 17.47
N ILE A 282 12.75 19.95 16.34
CA ILE A 282 11.54 20.77 16.28
C ILE A 282 10.45 20.05 15.50
N CYS A 283 9.18 20.38 15.77
CA CYS A 283 8.05 19.81 15.06
C CYS A 283 7.20 20.88 14.38
N ALA A 284 6.41 20.45 13.40
CA ALA A 284 5.47 21.28 12.68
C ALA A 284 4.12 20.57 12.55
N GLU A 285 3.08 21.37 12.37
CA GLU A 285 1.74 20.84 12.11
C GLU A 285 1.75 19.96 10.86
N VAL A 286 0.92 18.93 10.86
CA VAL A 286 0.94 17.91 9.81
C VAL A 286 0.77 18.53 8.42
N GLN A 287 -0.16 19.47 8.26
CA GLN A 287 -0.39 20.14 6.98
C GLN A 287 0.86 20.90 6.51
N GLU A 288 1.40 21.82 7.32
CA GLU A 288 2.59 22.61 6.96
C GLU A 288 3.80 21.73 6.64
N PHE A 289 4.01 20.67 7.42
CA PHE A 289 5.09 19.71 7.20
C PHE A 289 5.00 19.08 5.81
N PHE A 290 3.83 18.55 5.44
CA PHE A 290 3.63 17.89 4.15
C PHE A 290 3.67 18.88 2.99
N GLU A 291 3.10 20.08 3.14
CA GLU A 291 3.09 21.12 2.11
C GLU A 291 4.52 21.53 1.71
N ILE A 292 5.41 21.77 2.68
CA ILE A 292 6.79 22.15 2.39
C ILE A 292 7.62 20.95 1.94
N LEU A 293 7.46 19.80 2.58
CA LEU A 293 8.24 18.62 2.25
C LEU A 293 7.91 18.12 0.84
N LEU A 294 6.63 17.99 0.50
CA LEU A 294 6.19 17.44 -0.78
C LEU A 294 5.96 18.49 -1.86
N GLY A 295 5.92 19.79 -1.53
CA GLY A 295 5.71 20.88 -2.49
C GLY A 295 6.59 20.78 -3.74
N PRO A 296 7.92 20.57 -3.63
CA PRO A 296 8.78 20.39 -4.80
C PRO A 296 8.42 19.18 -5.67
N PHE A 297 7.72 18.18 -5.11
CA PHE A 297 7.36 16.92 -5.74
C PHE A 297 5.91 16.87 -6.21
N ALA A 298 5.17 17.98 -6.18
CA ALA A 298 3.73 18.02 -6.46
C ALA A 298 3.36 17.39 -7.83
N ASP A 299 4.21 17.47 -8.84
CA ASP A 299 3.98 16.85 -10.14
C ASP A 299 4.17 15.33 -10.16
N LEU A 300 4.85 14.78 -9.14
CA LEU A 300 5.14 13.34 -8.99
C LEU A 300 4.20 12.65 -8.00
N THR A 301 3.47 13.40 -7.16
CA THR A 301 2.58 12.81 -6.14
C THR A 301 1.29 12.18 -6.70
N PRO A 302 0.65 12.68 -7.78
CA PRO A 302 -0.55 12.07 -8.32
C PRO A 302 -0.31 10.60 -8.69
N ASP A 303 -1.24 9.73 -8.28
CA ASP A 303 -1.22 8.29 -8.53
C ASP A 303 -0.04 7.51 -7.90
N SER A 304 0.87 8.20 -7.22
CA SER A 304 1.98 7.59 -6.50
C SER A 304 1.56 6.96 -5.18
N ALA A 305 2.41 6.10 -4.64
CA ALA A 305 2.23 5.51 -3.31
C ALA A 305 3.03 6.27 -2.25
N LEU A 306 2.49 6.44 -1.05
CA LEU A 306 3.18 7.07 0.08
C LEU A 306 3.27 6.13 1.29
N TYR A 307 4.47 5.91 1.82
CA TYR A 307 4.71 5.19 3.06
C TYR A 307 5.24 6.15 4.12
N VAL A 308 4.51 6.33 5.23
CA VAL A 308 4.90 7.23 6.32
C VAL A 308 5.45 6.42 7.50
N LEU A 309 6.77 6.30 7.56
CA LEU A 309 7.52 5.60 8.60
C LEU A 309 7.77 6.55 9.78
N SER A 310 6.72 6.78 10.57
CA SER A 310 6.77 7.60 11.78
C SER A 310 6.02 6.97 12.94
N CYS A 311 6.31 7.44 14.15
CA CYS A 311 5.54 7.16 15.35
C CYS A 311 4.07 7.53 15.15
N GLY A 312 3.18 6.66 15.62
CA GLY A 312 1.76 6.71 15.29
C GLY A 312 0.94 7.79 15.99
N ARG A 313 1.57 8.75 16.66
CA ARG A 313 0.82 9.77 17.40
C ARG A 313 0.01 10.66 16.45
N TYR A 314 0.50 10.97 15.25
CA TYR A 314 -0.19 11.83 14.28
C TYR A 314 -1.48 11.17 13.75
N ILE A 315 -1.51 9.84 13.63
CA ILE A 315 -2.72 9.11 13.20
C ILE A 315 -3.68 8.80 14.37
N ARG A 316 -3.16 8.75 15.61
CA ARG A 316 -3.96 8.51 16.81
C ARG A 316 -4.62 9.79 17.31
N HIS A 317 -3.92 10.93 17.24
CA HIS A 317 -4.44 12.23 17.60
C HIS A 317 -5.49 12.68 16.58
N SER A 318 -6.65 13.15 17.05
CA SER A 318 -7.82 13.35 16.21
C SER A 318 -7.63 14.49 15.20
N ALA A 319 -7.09 15.63 15.64
CA ALA A 319 -6.83 16.79 14.78
C ALA A 319 -5.78 16.44 13.72
N SER A 320 -4.59 15.99 14.16
CA SER A 320 -3.49 15.59 13.28
C SER A 320 -3.89 14.51 12.27
N ARG A 321 -4.75 13.56 12.64
CA ARG A 321 -5.28 12.56 11.70
C ARG A 321 -6.15 13.20 10.62
N LYS A 322 -7.03 14.14 10.98
CA LYS A 322 -7.87 14.83 10.00
C LYS A 322 -7.01 15.62 9.02
N ASP A 323 -6.01 16.34 9.53
CA ASP A 323 -5.08 17.12 8.72
C ASP A 323 -4.23 16.21 7.82
N PHE A 324 -3.77 15.08 8.35
CA PHE A 324 -3.06 14.06 7.57
C PHE A 324 -3.90 13.54 6.41
N ILE A 325 -5.13 13.09 6.68
CA ILE A 325 -6.03 12.54 5.65
C ILE A 325 -6.33 13.60 4.58
N LYS A 326 -6.62 14.84 5.00
CA LYS A 326 -6.89 15.96 4.10
C LYS A 326 -5.68 16.27 3.21
N THR A 327 -4.51 16.41 3.81
CA THR A 327 -3.28 16.82 3.10
C THR A 327 -2.81 15.74 2.13
N VAL A 328 -2.79 14.47 2.55
CA VAL A 328 -2.46 13.37 1.64
C VAL A 328 -3.46 13.29 0.49
N GLY A 329 -4.75 13.53 0.77
CA GLY A 329 -5.80 13.61 -0.24
C GLY A 329 -5.53 14.70 -1.28
N SER A 330 -5.11 15.89 -0.85
CA SER A 330 -4.81 17.01 -1.77
C SER A 330 -3.59 16.77 -2.65
N PHE A 331 -2.61 15.99 -2.19
CA PHE A 331 -1.46 15.58 -3.01
C PHE A 331 -1.79 14.46 -4.02
N GLY A 332 -2.96 13.82 -3.92
CA GLY A 332 -3.43 12.86 -4.93
C GLY A 332 -2.75 11.50 -4.91
N PHE A 333 -2.15 11.09 -3.79
CA PHE A 333 -1.56 9.76 -3.65
C PHE A 333 -2.61 8.66 -3.87
N SER A 334 -2.36 7.69 -4.76
CA SER A 334 -3.29 6.57 -5.00
C SER A 334 -3.46 5.69 -3.75
N ALA A 335 -2.36 5.52 -3.00
CA ALA A 335 -2.36 4.78 -1.75
C ALA A 335 -1.39 5.40 -0.74
N THR A 336 -1.82 5.46 0.52
CA THR A 336 -0.96 5.85 1.63
C THR A 336 -0.99 4.84 2.76
N ILE A 337 0.20 4.47 3.25
CA ILE A 337 0.43 3.54 4.33
C ILE A 337 0.97 4.30 5.55
N ALA A 338 0.34 4.10 6.69
CA ALA A 338 0.69 4.72 7.97
C ALA A 338 0.64 3.69 9.11
N PHE A 339 1.30 4.00 10.23
CA PHE A 339 1.42 3.11 11.39
C PHE A 339 0.91 3.82 12.65
N ASP A 340 0.34 3.08 13.61
CA ASP A 340 -0.27 3.67 14.82
C ASP A 340 0.44 3.32 16.14
N ALA A 341 1.56 2.60 16.08
CA ALA A 341 2.39 2.35 17.26
C ALA A 341 2.96 3.67 17.83
N PRO A 342 2.75 4.00 19.11
CA PRO A 342 3.29 5.22 19.72
C PRO A 342 4.80 5.36 19.56
N ARG A 343 5.52 4.23 19.67
CA ARG A 343 6.96 4.14 19.47
C ARG A 343 7.22 3.19 18.31
N PHE A 344 6.94 3.70 17.10
CA PHE A 344 7.08 2.91 15.89
C PHE A 344 8.57 2.69 15.58
N HIS A 345 8.95 1.44 15.31
CA HIS A 345 10.31 1.10 14.88
C HIS A 345 10.22 0.72 13.41
N SER A 346 10.71 1.57 12.52
CA SER A 346 10.57 1.38 11.07
C SER A 346 11.13 0.04 10.59
N THR A 347 12.18 -0.47 11.25
CA THR A 347 12.73 -1.79 10.96
C THR A 347 11.69 -2.89 11.09
N VAL A 348 10.75 -2.87 12.04
CA VAL A 348 9.76 -3.97 12.16
C VAL A 348 8.78 -4.05 10.97
N ALA A 349 8.70 -2.99 10.16
CA ALA A 349 7.86 -2.94 8.97
C ALA A 349 8.58 -3.32 7.67
N TRP A 350 9.89 -3.62 7.69
CA TRP A 350 10.65 -3.85 6.45
C TRP A 350 10.03 -4.97 5.58
N SER A 351 9.69 -6.11 6.20
CA SER A 351 9.14 -7.27 5.48
C SER A 351 7.77 -6.96 4.88
N PHE A 352 6.96 -6.18 5.60
CA PHE A 352 5.68 -5.69 5.11
C PHE A 352 5.84 -4.79 3.88
N LEU A 353 6.74 -3.81 3.95
CA LEU A 353 6.97 -2.87 2.86
C LEU A 353 7.52 -3.57 1.62
N VAL A 354 8.51 -4.46 1.78
CA VAL A 354 9.06 -5.26 0.67
C VAL A 354 7.97 -6.06 -0.03
N MET A 355 7.19 -6.84 0.72
CA MET A 355 6.14 -7.67 0.15
C MET A 355 5.03 -6.85 -0.50
N LEU A 356 4.68 -5.70 0.10
CA LEU A 356 3.67 -4.80 -0.43
C LEU A 356 4.14 -4.15 -1.74
N THR A 357 5.34 -3.56 -1.75
CA THR A 357 5.90 -2.91 -2.94
C THR A 357 6.15 -3.92 -4.05
N GLU A 358 6.68 -5.11 -3.76
CA GLU A 358 6.79 -6.18 -4.75
C GLU A 358 5.41 -6.52 -5.33
N SER A 359 4.39 -6.70 -4.48
CA SER A 359 3.06 -7.07 -4.94
C SER A 359 2.43 -6.03 -5.86
N VAL A 360 2.64 -4.74 -5.57
CA VAL A 360 2.06 -3.64 -6.35
C VAL A 360 2.91 -3.33 -7.59
N VAL A 361 4.18 -3.00 -7.38
CA VAL A 361 5.09 -2.51 -8.43
C VAL A 361 5.48 -3.64 -9.37
N ILE A 362 5.93 -4.77 -8.80
CA ILE A 362 6.40 -5.90 -9.60
C ILE A 362 5.23 -6.77 -10.04
N ARG A 363 4.28 -7.10 -9.16
CA ARG A 363 3.23 -8.08 -9.49
C ARG A 363 1.94 -7.47 -10.06
N GLY A 364 1.83 -6.14 -10.08
CA GLY A 364 0.69 -5.41 -10.61
C GLY A 364 -0.61 -5.56 -9.81
N HIS A 365 -0.54 -5.96 -8.54
CA HIS A 365 -1.72 -6.06 -7.68
C HIS A 365 -2.22 -4.68 -7.25
N SER A 366 -3.54 -4.56 -7.04
CA SER A 366 -4.11 -3.40 -6.36
C SER A 366 -3.63 -3.35 -4.90
N PHE A 367 -3.60 -2.15 -4.31
CA PHE A 367 -3.26 -2.02 -2.89
C PHE A 367 -4.26 -2.74 -1.96
N ASP A 368 -5.56 -2.78 -2.30
CA ASP A 368 -6.57 -3.45 -1.45
C ASP A 368 -6.34 -4.97 -1.40
N ASP A 369 -5.84 -5.56 -2.49
CA ASP A 369 -5.47 -6.97 -2.56
C ASP A 369 -4.09 -7.25 -1.94
N ALA A 370 -3.12 -6.37 -2.19
CA ALA A 370 -1.73 -6.56 -1.79
C ALA A 370 -1.52 -6.42 -0.28
N VAL A 371 -2.20 -5.47 0.39
CA VAL A 371 -2.01 -5.22 1.83
C VAL A 371 -2.32 -6.45 2.70
N PRO A 372 -3.48 -7.14 2.55
CA PRO A 372 -3.75 -8.38 3.27
C PRO A 372 -2.66 -9.46 3.11
N ILE A 373 -2.14 -9.62 1.88
CA ILE A 373 -1.11 -10.61 1.56
C ILE A 373 0.21 -10.23 2.25
N ALA A 374 0.63 -8.97 2.15
CA ALA A 374 1.83 -8.48 2.80
C ALA A 374 1.75 -8.62 4.34
N LEU A 375 0.60 -8.25 4.94
CA LEU A 375 0.37 -8.38 6.38
C LEU A 375 0.43 -9.84 6.86
N ALA A 376 -0.12 -10.79 6.09
CA ALA A 376 -0.09 -12.21 6.45
C ALA A 376 1.35 -12.73 6.64
N ASN A 377 2.29 -12.20 5.86
CA ASN A 377 3.71 -12.57 5.86
C ASN A 377 4.58 -11.71 6.79
N SER A 378 4.02 -10.67 7.42
CA SER A 378 4.78 -9.72 8.24
C SER A 378 4.70 -10.08 9.72
N ASN A 379 5.57 -10.98 10.20
CA ASN A 379 5.50 -11.45 11.60
C ASN A 379 5.79 -10.36 12.63
N GLU A 380 6.84 -9.56 12.41
CA GLU A 380 7.30 -8.59 13.41
C GLU A 380 6.36 -7.40 13.57
N LEU A 381 5.66 -7.02 12.50
CA LEU A 381 4.71 -5.93 12.52
C LEU A 381 3.46 -6.25 13.37
N LYS A 382 3.07 -7.54 13.46
CA LYS A 382 1.81 -8.01 14.07
C LYS A 382 1.57 -7.42 15.47
N ARG A 383 2.53 -7.63 16.37
CA ARG A 383 2.40 -7.18 17.76
C ARG A 383 2.76 -5.72 17.95
N HIS A 384 3.54 -5.17 17.02
CA HIS A 384 4.11 -3.83 17.16
C HIS A 384 3.12 -2.73 16.81
N SER A 385 2.49 -2.82 15.63
CA SER A 385 1.68 -1.71 15.10
C SER A 385 0.45 -2.19 14.35
N GLY A 386 -0.63 -1.42 14.43
CA GLY A 386 -1.65 -1.41 13.41
C GLY A 386 -1.14 -0.71 12.15
N VAL A 387 -1.78 -1.02 11.02
CA VAL A 387 -1.51 -0.40 9.72
C VAL A 387 -2.74 0.34 9.25
N TYR A 388 -2.56 1.60 8.86
CA TYR A 388 -3.57 2.43 8.24
C TYR A 388 -3.31 2.49 6.74
N THR A 389 -4.39 2.41 5.98
CA THR A 389 -4.38 2.56 4.52
C THR A 389 -5.38 3.63 4.16
N LEU A 390 -4.96 4.56 3.31
CA LEU A 390 -5.83 5.55 2.67
C LEU A 390 -5.74 5.28 1.18
N LEU A 391 -6.87 4.96 0.55
CA LEU A 391 -6.93 4.70 -0.88
C LEU A 391 -7.78 5.78 -1.53
N LEU A 392 -7.24 6.40 -2.57
CA LEU A 392 -7.95 7.36 -3.42
C LEU A 392 -8.49 6.65 -4.66
N SER A 393 -9.64 7.11 -5.15
CA SER A 393 -10.15 6.73 -6.47
C SER A 393 -9.42 7.47 -7.57
N THR A 394 -9.64 7.04 -8.80
CA THR A 394 -9.19 7.72 -10.01
C THR A 394 -9.66 9.17 -10.12
N ASP A 395 -10.82 9.52 -9.54
CA ASP A 395 -11.32 10.90 -9.45
C ASP A 395 -10.74 11.67 -8.25
N ARG A 396 -9.68 11.15 -7.62
CA ARG A 396 -8.95 11.72 -6.48
C ARG A 396 -9.81 11.96 -5.24
N LYS A 397 -10.94 11.27 -5.12
CA LYS A 397 -11.72 11.26 -3.88
C LYS A 397 -11.17 10.18 -2.96
N LEU A 398 -11.18 10.47 -1.66
CA LEU A 398 -10.84 9.46 -0.67
C LEU A 398 -11.93 8.39 -0.65
N VAL A 399 -11.61 7.20 -1.18
CA VAL A 399 -12.56 6.08 -1.27
C VAL A 399 -12.63 5.34 0.05
N ASN A 400 -11.47 5.08 0.65
CA ASN A 400 -11.39 4.14 1.76
C ASN A 400 -10.26 4.50 2.73
N THR A 401 -10.61 4.65 4.00
CA THR A 401 -9.64 4.61 5.11
C THR A 401 -9.82 3.30 5.85
N THR A 402 -8.86 2.39 5.74
CA THR A 402 -8.92 1.09 6.42
C THR A 402 -7.82 0.97 7.46
N LYS A 403 -8.19 0.49 8.66
CA LYS A 403 -7.28 0.11 9.72
C LYS A 403 -7.16 -1.41 9.79
N TYR A 404 -5.94 -1.90 9.75
CA TYR A 404 -5.58 -3.29 9.97
C TYR A 404 -4.97 -3.44 11.36
N LEU A 405 -5.50 -4.39 12.14
CA LEU A 405 -5.01 -4.71 13.47
C LEU A 405 -4.76 -6.20 13.58
N TRP A 406 -3.60 -6.58 14.06
CA TRP A 406 -3.36 -7.97 14.39
C TRP A 406 -4.27 -8.37 15.55
N ALA A 407 -4.91 -9.51 15.41
CA ALA A 407 -5.75 -10.10 16.44
C ALA A 407 -5.17 -11.45 16.84
N HIS A 408 -5.16 -11.69 18.14
CA HIS A 408 -4.82 -12.97 18.72
C HIS A 408 -5.87 -13.35 19.73
N ARG A 409 -6.34 -14.60 19.65
CA ARG A 409 -7.42 -15.11 20.49
C ARG A 409 -7.17 -14.93 22.00
N ASP A 410 -5.91 -15.02 22.42
CA ASP A 410 -5.52 -15.02 23.83
C ASP A 410 -4.89 -13.69 24.33
N TYR A 411 -4.29 -12.89 23.43
CA TYR A 411 -3.51 -11.70 23.83
C TYR A 411 -4.12 -10.40 23.30
N ARG A 412 -4.75 -10.47 22.12
CA ARG A 412 -5.27 -9.30 21.41
C ARG A 412 -6.60 -9.59 20.70
N PRO A 413 -7.63 -10.10 21.40
CA PRO A 413 -8.89 -10.48 20.78
C PRO A 413 -9.49 -9.29 20.02
N TRP A 414 -9.82 -9.50 18.74
CA TRP A 414 -10.31 -8.46 17.84
C TRP A 414 -9.43 -7.20 17.75
N GLY A 415 -8.12 -7.33 17.98
CA GLY A 415 -7.19 -6.19 17.94
C GLY A 415 -7.17 -5.33 19.21
N LYS A 416 -7.82 -5.75 20.30
CA LYS A 416 -7.78 -5.08 21.61
C LYS A 416 -6.88 -5.85 22.56
N ASP A 417 -5.96 -5.16 23.22
CA ASP A 417 -5.01 -5.77 24.16
C ASP A 417 -5.73 -6.33 25.40
N VAL A 418 -5.37 -7.55 25.78
CA VAL A 418 -5.66 -8.08 27.12
C VAL A 418 -4.60 -7.52 28.08
N PRO A 419 -4.98 -6.98 29.25
CA PRO A 419 -4.00 -6.49 30.23
C PRO A 419 -2.95 -7.55 30.56
N ILE A 420 -1.68 -7.15 30.64
CA ILE A 420 -0.60 -8.06 31.05
C ILE A 420 -0.77 -8.44 32.52
N GLN A 421 -1.31 -7.54 33.34
CA GLN A 421 -1.58 -7.80 34.75
C GLN A 421 -3.08 -7.65 35.05
N CYS A 422 -3.57 -8.45 36.00
CA CYS A 422 -4.90 -8.29 36.57
C CYS A 422 -5.00 -6.91 37.25
N PRO A 423 -5.96 -6.04 36.87
CA PRO A 423 -6.09 -4.73 37.49
C PRO A 423 -6.46 -4.74 38.98
N SER A 424 -6.93 -5.88 39.51
CA SER A 424 -7.32 -6.00 40.93
C SER A 424 -6.17 -6.55 41.79
N CYS A 425 -5.57 -7.69 41.43
CA CYS A 425 -4.51 -8.32 42.24
C CYS A 425 -3.10 -8.22 41.65
N CYS A 426 -2.91 -7.51 40.55
CA CYS A 426 -1.61 -7.32 39.86
C CYS A 426 -0.93 -8.60 39.33
N ALA A 427 -1.56 -9.78 39.43
CA ALA A 427 -1.05 -11.04 38.90
C ALA A 427 -0.87 -10.98 37.36
N THR A 428 0.22 -11.56 36.85
CA THR A 428 0.63 -11.47 35.44
C THR A 428 -0.15 -12.38 34.49
N GLN A 429 0.11 -12.24 33.18
CA GLN A 429 -0.75 -12.69 32.10
C GLN A 429 -0.91 -14.21 31.99
N GLU A 430 0.09 -14.98 32.47
CA GLU A 430 0.02 -16.44 32.58
C GLU A 430 -1.18 -16.91 33.42
N LYS A 431 -1.70 -16.02 34.26
CA LYS A 431 -2.85 -16.23 35.12
C LYS A 431 -4.18 -15.81 34.47
N TRP A 432 -4.26 -15.43 33.19
CA TRP A 432 -5.57 -15.30 32.54
C TRP A 432 -6.08 -16.66 32.03
N HIS A 433 -7.29 -17.04 32.44
CA HIS A 433 -8.03 -18.15 31.86
C HIS A 433 -9.08 -17.63 30.89
N ARG A 434 -9.05 -18.06 29.63
CA ARG A 434 -10.16 -17.75 28.72
C ARG A 434 -11.36 -18.62 29.08
N VAL A 435 -12.48 -17.98 29.38
CA VAL A 435 -13.75 -18.65 29.66
C VAL A 435 -14.62 -18.66 28.40
N ARG A 436 -15.32 -19.77 28.17
CA ARG A 436 -16.22 -19.91 27.03
C ARG A 436 -17.34 -18.89 27.15
N SER A 437 -17.55 -18.13 26.08
CA SER A 437 -18.70 -17.26 25.93
C SER A 437 -19.76 -17.98 25.11
N THR A 438 -21.03 -17.78 25.44
CA THR A 438 -22.17 -18.21 24.60
C THR A 438 -22.25 -17.38 23.32
N ASP A 439 -21.80 -16.12 23.34
CA ASP A 439 -21.67 -15.28 22.15
C ASP A 439 -20.27 -15.46 21.51
N PRO A 440 -20.17 -15.96 20.26
CA PRO A 440 -18.90 -16.13 19.55
C PRO A 440 -18.20 -14.80 19.20
N LYS A 441 -18.88 -13.66 19.36
CA LYS A 441 -18.32 -12.32 19.17
C LYS A 441 -17.66 -11.78 20.43
N VAL A 442 -17.69 -12.51 21.54
CA VAL A 442 -17.21 -12.06 22.83
C VAL A 442 -16.13 -13.02 23.35
N TYR A 443 -15.00 -12.45 23.75
CA TYR A 443 -13.96 -13.16 24.50
C TYR A 443 -14.00 -12.74 25.96
N ARG A 444 -14.02 -13.71 26.87
CA ARG A 444 -13.95 -13.48 28.33
C ARG A 444 -12.68 -14.08 28.90
N PHE A 445 -12.05 -13.34 29.80
CA PHE A 445 -10.85 -13.74 30.51
C PHE A 445 -11.08 -13.59 32.01
N GLN A 446 -10.69 -14.59 32.78
CA GLN A 446 -10.80 -14.63 34.24
C GLN A 446 -9.39 -14.66 34.84
N CYS A 447 -9.15 -13.89 35.90
CA CYS A 447 -7.93 -14.03 36.69
C CYS A 447 -7.93 -15.39 37.42
N LYS A 448 -6.84 -16.16 37.28
CA LYS A 448 -6.61 -17.45 37.95
C LYS A 448 -6.00 -17.31 39.34
N ASN A 449 -5.66 -16.10 39.77
CA ASN A 449 -5.14 -15.91 41.13
C ASN A 449 -6.29 -16.17 42.12
N PRO A 450 -6.19 -17.18 43.00
CA PRO A 450 -7.24 -17.49 43.98
C PRO A 450 -7.52 -16.30 44.92
N ASP A 451 -6.50 -15.49 45.19
CA ASP A 451 -6.60 -14.32 46.07
C ASP A 451 -7.14 -13.08 45.34
N CYS A 452 -7.57 -13.23 44.08
CA CYS A 452 -8.12 -12.12 43.31
C CYS A 452 -9.55 -11.81 43.79
N VAL A 453 -9.71 -10.78 44.62
CA VAL A 453 -11.02 -10.25 44.99
C VAL A 453 -11.34 -9.03 44.12
N SER A 454 -12.44 -9.10 43.37
CA SER A 454 -12.95 -7.97 42.59
C SER A 454 -13.64 -6.97 43.52
N ASP A 455 -13.00 -5.84 43.81
CA ASP A 455 -13.56 -4.76 44.65
C ASP A 455 -14.68 -3.94 43.98
N ARG A 456 -15.32 -4.50 42.94
CA ARG A 456 -16.52 -3.91 42.35
C ARG A 456 -17.72 -4.19 43.24
N LEU A 457 -17.77 -3.52 44.40
CA LEU A 457 -18.84 -3.29 45.38
C LEU A 457 -19.85 -4.42 45.73
N HIS A 458 -20.21 -5.33 44.82
CA HIS A 458 -21.16 -6.44 45.03
C HIS A 458 -20.85 -7.73 44.25
N GLN A 459 -19.65 -7.92 43.67
CA GLN A 459 -19.27 -9.19 43.01
C GLN A 459 -18.22 -9.97 43.79
N VAL A 460 -18.67 -10.98 44.53
CA VAL A 460 -17.80 -12.00 45.13
C VAL A 460 -17.27 -12.90 44.00
N GLY A 461 -16.02 -12.69 43.60
CA GLY A 461 -15.38 -13.54 42.60
C GLY A 461 -14.11 -12.95 42.00
N PRO A 462 -13.35 -13.77 41.23
CA PRO A 462 -12.15 -13.32 40.53
C PRO A 462 -12.46 -12.23 39.52
N TYR A 463 -11.49 -11.38 39.21
CA TYR A 463 -11.65 -10.32 38.22
C TYR A 463 -11.84 -10.91 36.81
N TRP A 464 -12.75 -10.32 36.02
CA TRP A 464 -13.01 -10.70 34.63
C TRP A 464 -12.80 -9.53 33.67
N PHE A 465 -12.27 -9.84 32.49
CA PHE A 465 -12.09 -8.91 31.39
C PHE A 465 -12.84 -9.42 30.15
N GLU A 466 -13.65 -8.57 29.54
CA GLU A 466 -14.47 -8.92 28.38
C GLU A 466 -14.10 -8.08 27.16
N VAL A 467 -13.92 -8.75 26.02
CA VAL A 467 -13.64 -8.12 24.73
C VAL A 467 -14.69 -8.51 23.70
N LYS A 468 -15.58 -7.56 23.40
CA LYS A 468 -16.57 -7.68 22.33
C LYS A 468 -15.98 -7.30 20.97
N LYS A 469 -16.38 -8.05 19.92
CA LYS A 469 -16.08 -7.75 18.51
C LYS A 469 -16.58 -6.35 18.16
N PRO A 470 -15.71 -5.43 17.73
CA PRO A 470 -16.16 -4.12 17.30
C PRO A 470 -17.03 -4.21 16.04
N LYS A 471 -17.97 -3.29 15.89
CA LYS A 471 -18.78 -3.17 14.66
C LYS A 471 -17.86 -2.95 13.44
N ARG A 472 -18.24 -3.51 12.29
CA ARG A 472 -17.53 -3.37 11.00
C ARG A 472 -16.09 -3.90 10.98
N VAL A 473 -15.77 -4.84 11.87
CA VAL A 473 -14.50 -5.57 11.86
C VAL A 473 -14.67 -6.90 11.16
N LYS A 474 -13.88 -7.14 10.12
CA LYS A 474 -13.77 -8.42 9.41
C LYS A 474 -12.45 -9.08 9.77
N MET A 475 -12.47 -10.37 10.08
CA MET A 475 -11.23 -11.15 10.20
C MET A 475 -10.73 -11.45 8.79
N LEU A 476 -9.47 -11.16 8.48
CA LEU A 476 -8.83 -11.65 7.27
C LEU A 476 -8.61 -13.16 7.41
N SER A 477 -8.50 -13.88 6.28
CA SER A 477 -8.25 -15.31 6.31
C SER A 477 -7.04 -15.60 7.22
N GLN A 478 -7.20 -16.63 8.06
CA GLN A 478 -6.13 -17.01 8.98
C GLN A 478 -4.91 -17.39 8.14
N GLY A 479 -3.75 -16.82 8.48
CA GLY A 479 -2.49 -17.33 7.96
C GLY A 479 -2.20 -18.72 8.54
N LYS A 480 -0.94 -19.13 8.55
CA LYS A 480 -0.52 -20.46 9.06
C LYS A 480 -0.88 -20.75 10.54
N SER A 481 -1.38 -19.77 11.31
CA SER A 481 -1.76 -19.94 12.72
C SER A 481 -3.26 -19.85 12.91
N SER A 482 -3.87 -20.90 13.48
CA SER A 482 -5.30 -20.95 13.80
C SER A 482 -5.75 -19.97 14.90
N LYS A 483 -4.80 -19.39 15.66
CA LYS A 483 -5.07 -18.51 16.79
C LYS A 483 -4.88 -17.03 16.49
N ALA A 484 -4.28 -16.70 15.35
CA ALA A 484 -3.84 -15.35 15.02
C ALA A 484 -4.20 -14.97 13.59
N ALA A 485 -4.75 -13.78 13.40
CA ALA A 485 -5.07 -13.26 12.09
C ALA A 485 -5.07 -11.73 12.13
N TRP A 486 -5.05 -11.10 10.96
CA TRP A 486 -5.26 -9.67 10.87
C TRP A 486 -6.76 -9.38 10.80
N THR A 487 -7.18 -8.28 11.38
CA THR A 487 -8.54 -7.75 11.27
C THR A 487 -8.53 -6.52 10.38
N LYS A 488 -9.53 -6.40 9.50
CA LYS A 488 -9.78 -5.25 8.63
C LYS A 488 -10.95 -4.46 9.22
N LYS A 489 -10.75 -3.16 9.47
CA LYS A 489 -11.79 -2.24 9.94
C LYS A 489 -11.85 -1.02 9.02
N HIS A 490 -12.94 -0.88 8.29
CA HIS A 490 -13.23 0.34 7.55
C HIS A 490 -13.58 1.46 8.54
N LEU A 491 -12.85 2.56 8.46
CA LEU A 491 -13.19 3.78 9.18
C LEU A 491 -14.26 4.51 8.37
N ARG A 492 -15.12 5.28 9.06
CA ARG A 492 -16.11 6.09 8.34
C ARG A 492 -15.35 7.09 7.46
N PRO A 493 -15.79 7.30 6.20
CA PRO A 493 -15.25 8.38 5.39
C PRO A 493 -15.37 9.66 6.20
N THR A 494 -14.25 10.36 6.35
CA THR A 494 -14.33 11.77 6.71
C THR A 494 -14.57 12.47 5.37
N PRO A 495 -15.70 13.17 5.16
CA PRO A 495 -15.89 13.90 3.93
C PRO A 495 -14.72 14.86 3.76
N VAL A 496 -13.91 14.64 2.73
CA VAL A 496 -12.83 15.55 2.34
C VAL A 496 -13.31 16.23 1.08
N GLU A 497 -13.57 17.53 1.16
CA GLU A 497 -13.69 18.36 -0.03
C GLU A 497 -12.28 18.53 -0.61
N CYS A 498 -11.93 17.72 -1.60
CA CYS A 498 -10.73 17.96 -2.39
C CYS A 498 -10.98 19.23 -3.20
N ARG A 499 -10.31 20.34 -2.85
CA ARG A 499 -10.25 21.52 -3.72
C ARG A 499 -9.53 21.10 -5.01
N ARG A 500 -10.18 21.28 -6.16
CA ARG A 500 -9.49 21.22 -7.45
C ARG A 500 -8.55 22.43 -7.49
N HIS A 501 -7.25 22.18 -7.44
CA HIS A 501 -6.21 23.18 -7.70
C HIS A 501 -5.89 23.19 -9.19
#